data_AF-A0A7S9GS42-F1
#
_entry.id   AF-A0A7S9GS42-F1
#
_cell.length_a   1.000
_cell.length_b   1.000
_cell.length_c   1.000
_cell.angle_alpha   90.00
_cell.angle_beta   90.00
_cell.angle_gamma   90.00
#
_symmetry.space_group_name_H-M   'P 1'
#
loop_
_entity.id
_entity.type
_entity.pdbx_description
1 polymer ?
#
loop_
_entity_poly.entity_id
_entity_poly.type
_entity_poly.pdbx_seq_one_letter_code
_entity_poly.pdbx_strand_id
1 'polypeptide(L)' 'MNKRIDEAVAARAYQLWEKAGKPEGRDEEFWQLAEQELLNEDKGSPLRTPDTL' A
#
# COMPACT_ATOMS: atom_id res chain seq x y z
N MET A 1 8.35 -5.31 -14.31
CA MET A 1 7.27 -5.89 -13.51
C MET A 1 7.36 -5.28 -12.12
N ASN A 2 6.36 -4.51 -11.72
CA ASN A 2 6.45 -3.46 -10.70
C ASN A 2 6.53 -4.01 -9.27
N LYS A 3 7.64 -4.68 -8.92
CA LYS A 3 7.91 -5.24 -7.58
C LYS A 3 7.76 -4.20 -6.45
N ARG A 4 8.07 -2.94 -6.76
CA ARG A 4 7.92 -1.79 -5.85
C ARG A 4 6.48 -1.56 -5.39
N ILE A 5 5.49 -1.87 -6.23
CA ILE A 5 4.08 -1.68 -5.91
C ILE A 5 3.63 -2.74 -4.91
N ASP A 6 4.00 -4.01 -5.13
CA ASP A 6 3.66 -5.11 -4.22
C ASP A 6 4.21 -4.86 -2.80
N GLU A 7 5.47 -4.41 -2.69
CA GLU A 7 6.08 -4.06 -1.40
C GLU A 7 5.40 -2.85 -0.72
N ALA A 8 5.00 -1.85 -1.51
CA ALA A 8 4.28 -0.69 -0.98
C ALA A 8 2.86 -1.06 -0.52
N VAL A 9 2.17 -1.91 -1.27
CA VAL A 9 0.83 -2.43 -0.93
C VAL A 9 0.91 -3.24 0.35
N ALA A 10 1.89 -4.13 0.46
CA ALA A 10 2.11 -4.93 1.67
C ALA A 10 2.35 -4.06 2.90
N ALA A 11 3.23 -3.08 2.80
CA ALA A 11 3.51 -2.15 3.91
C ALA A 11 2.26 -1.36 4.31
N ARG A 12 1.46 -0.91 3.33
CA ARG A 12 0.27 -0.10 3.60
C ARG A 12 -0.89 -0.89 4.15
N ALA A 13 -1.16 -2.07 3.58
CA ALA A 13 -2.15 -3.01 4.07
C ALA A 13 -1.84 -3.43 5.51
N TYR A 14 -0.57 -3.72 5.81
CA TYR A 14 -0.13 -4.07 7.16
C TYR A 14 -0.35 -2.92 8.15
N GLN A 15 0.06 -1.68 7.82
CA GLN A 15 -0.17 -0.52 8.69
C GLN A 15 -1.67 -0.27 8.95
N LEU A 16 -2.51 -0.40 7.93
CA LEU A 16 -3.97 -0.26 8.05
C LEU A 16 -4.56 -1.34 8.96
N TRP A 17 -4.15 -2.59 8.75
CA TRP A 17 -4.57 -3.74 9.53
C TRP A 17 -4.14 -3.64 10.99
N GLU A 18 -2.90 -3.21 11.27
CA GLU A 18 -2.42 -2.97 12.64
C GLU A 18 -3.20 -1.84 13.33
N LYS A 19 -3.43 -0.72 12.64
CA LYS A 19 -4.22 0.40 13.17
C LYS A 19 -5.69 0.03 13.44
N ALA A 20 -6.24 -0.87 12.63
CA ALA A 20 -7.60 -1.39 12.81
C ALA A 20 -7.72 -2.42 13.95
N GLY A 21 -6.61 -2.79 14.60
CA GLY A 21 -6.61 -3.76 15.70
C GLY A 21 -6.52 -5.21 15.24
N LYS A 22 -6.01 -5.45 14.02
CA LYS A 22 -5.79 -6.78 13.44
C LYS A 22 -7.06 -7.65 13.40
N PRO A 23 -8.15 -7.16 12.80
CA PRO A 23 -9.34 -7.98 12.60
C PRO A 23 -8.97 -9.19 11.72
N GLU A 24 -9.17 -10.40 12.24
CA GLU A 24 -9.03 -11.65 11.49
C GLU A 24 -10.09 -11.71 10.38
N GLY A 25 -9.64 -11.94 9.13
CA GLY A 25 -10.52 -12.06 7.95
C GLY A 25 -10.85 -10.73 7.26
N ARG A 26 -10.21 -9.62 7.63
CA ARG A 26 -10.29 -8.34 6.90
C ARG A 26 -8.96 -7.89 6.29
N ASP A 27 -7.89 -8.65 6.54
CA ASP A 27 -6.57 -8.45 5.93
C ASP A 27 -6.65 -8.35 4.39
N GLU A 28 -7.45 -9.19 3.73
CA GLU A 28 -7.67 -9.15 2.29
C GLU A 28 -8.39 -7.87 1.81
N GLU A 29 -9.32 -7.32 2.60
CA GLU A 29 -9.94 -6.02 2.30
C GLU A 29 -8.93 -4.88 2.41
N PHE A 30 -8.09 -4.88 3.45
CA PHE A 30 -7.03 -3.89 3.62
C PHE A 30 -5.97 -3.99 2.53
N TRP A 31 -5.66 -5.20 2.07
CA TRP A 31 -4.76 -5.43 0.94
C TRP A 31 -5.33 -4.84 -0.35
N GLN A 32 -6.59 -5.15 -0.69
CA GLN A 32 -7.24 -4.61 -1.89
C GLN A 32 -7.37 -3.09 -1.85
N LEU A 33 -7.68 -2.50 -0.69
CA LEU A 33 -7.71 -1.04 -0.49
C LEU A 33 -6.34 -0.40 -0.73
N ALA A 34 -5.29 -0.97 -0.14
CA ALA A 34 -3.92 -0.51 -0.33
C ALA A 34 -3.47 -0.65 -1.78
N GLU A 35 -3.81 -1.77 -2.43
CA GLU A 35 -3.55 -2.02 -3.84
C GLU A 35 -4.24 -0.99 -4.71
N GLN A 36 -5.53 -0.72 -4.49
CA GLN A 36 -6.28 0.27 -5.24
C GLN A 36 -5.72 1.69 -5.09
N GLU A 37 -5.34 2.11 -3.87
CA GLU A 37 -4.72 3.41 -3.64
C GLU A 37 -3.41 3.53 -4.44
N LEU A 38 -2.52 2.54 -4.33
CA LEU A 38 -1.21 2.58 -4.97
C LEU A 38 -1.28 2.41 -6.48
N LEU A 39 -2.18 1.57 -7.00
CA LEU A 39 -2.41 1.44 -8.45
C LEU A 39 -2.93 2.75 -9.05
N ASN A 40 -3.72 3.51 -8.28
CA ASN A 40 -4.28 4.78 -8.70
C ASN A 40 -3.27 5.93 -8.55
N GLU A 41 -2.44 5.93 -7.49
CA GLU A 41 -1.34 6.90 -7.31
C GLU A 41 -0.22 6.73 -8.36
N ASP A 42 0.10 5.50 -8.77
CA ASP A 42 1.16 5.22 -9.77
C ASP A 42 0.79 5.79 -11.16
N LYS A 43 -0.50 5.91 -11.48
CA LYS A 43 -0.97 6.58 -12.71
C LYS A 43 -0.84 8.11 -12.66
N GLY A 44 -0.67 8.69 -11.47
CA GLY A 44 -0.60 10.14 -11.26
C GLY A 44 0.78 10.68 -10.87
N SER A 45 1.75 9.83 -10.53
CA SER A 45 2.95 10.29 -9.79
C SER A 45 4.25 9.67 -10.31
N PRO A 46 4.98 10.30 -11.25
CA PRO A 46 6.31 9.83 -11.63
C PRO A 46 7.41 10.09 -10.59
N LEU A 47 7.14 10.77 -9.47
CA LEU A 47 8.17 11.10 -8.48
C LEU A 47 7.61 11.21 -7.05
N ARG A 48 7.79 10.18 -6.22
CA ARG A 48 7.86 10.38 -4.77
C ARG A 48 8.85 9.43 -4.10
N THR A 49 10.11 9.65 -4.42
CA THR A 49 11.13 9.73 -3.37
C THR A 49 11.67 11.16 -3.40
N PRO A 50 11.24 12.07 -2.51
CA PRO A 50 12.07 13.22 -2.20
C PRO A 50 13.33 12.64 -1.56
N ASP A 51 14.40 12.66 -2.34
CA ASP A 51 15.78 12.94 -1.92
C ASP A 51 15.97 12.93 -0.40
N THR A 52 16.52 11.83 0.12
CA THR A 52 17.09 11.84 1.48
C THR A 52 18.57 12.17 1.32
N LEU A 53 18.85 13.46 1.54
CA LEU A 53 20.12 14.14 1.90
C LEU A 53 21.41 13.30 1.91
#